data_AF-A0A0K8QDF3-F1
#
_entry.id   AF-A0A0K8QDF3-F1
#
_cell.length_a   1.000
_cell.length_b   1.000
_cell.length_c   1.000
_cell.angle_alpha   90.00
_cell.angle_beta   90.00
_cell.angle_gamma   90.00
#
_symmetry.space_group_name_H-M   'P 1'
#
loop_
_entity.id
_entity.type
_entity.pdbx_description
1 polymer ?
#
loop_
_entity_poly.entity_id
_entity_poly.type
_entity_poly.pdbx_seq_one_letter_code
_entity_poly.pdbx_strand_id
1 'polypeptide(L)'
;MFMVIHLWGKFWMAAWRGGRVLTWITGMVAFVVSIVTAFTGYLLQSNFDSQWIAFQAKDALNAVGVGAWFNVADLGQILMWHITLLPLAVAVVVALHVVLVRMHGVVPPLEAAESDAQLRSPAPNPATDSEDKK
;
A
#
# COMPACT_ATOMS: atom_id res chain seq x y z
N MET A 1 7.58 -12.42 -2.41
CA MET A 1 7.27 -12.73 -3.82
C MET A 1 5.84 -12.34 -4.21
N PHE A 2 4.80 -12.91 -3.57
CA PHE A 2 3.40 -12.62 -3.89
C PHE A 2 3.07 -11.13 -3.98
N MET A 3 3.44 -10.34 -2.96
CA MET A 3 3.14 -8.90 -2.93
C MET A 3 3.81 -8.12 -4.07
N VAL A 4 5.02 -8.51 -4.48
CA VAL A 4 5.73 -7.88 -5.60
C VAL A 4 4.99 -8.16 -6.90
N ILE A 5 4.62 -9.42 -7.15
CA ILE A 5 3.85 -9.82 -8.32
C ILE A 5 2.47 -9.14 -8.33
N HIS A 6 1.81 -9.08 -7.16
CA HIS A 6 0.53 -8.42 -7.01
C HIS A 6 0.62 -6.94 -7.36
N LEU A 7 1.57 -6.20 -6.78
CA LEU A 7 1.76 -4.79 -7.08
C LEU A 7 2.20 -4.59 -8.52
N TRP A 8 3.35 -5.11 -8.93
CA TRP A 8 3.89 -4.86 -10.28
C TRP A 8 2.97 -5.36 -11.39
N GLY A 9 2.36 -6.53 -11.23
CA GLY A 9 1.40 -7.06 -12.19
C GLY A 9 0.20 -6.13 -12.34
N LYS A 10 -0.38 -5.66 -11.23
CA LYS A 10 -1.50 -4.73 -11.27
C LYS A 10 -1.09 -3.33 -11.75
N PHE A 11 0.18 -2.95 -11.61
CA PHE A 11 0.69 -1.73 -12.20
C PHE A 11 0.66 -1.83 -13.74
N TRP A 12 1.26 -2.86 -14.32
CA TRP A 12 1.28 -3.01 -15.78
C TRP A 12 -0.11 -3.28 -16.39
N MET A 13 -1.05 -3.81 -15.60
CA MET A 13 -2.46 -3.93 -15.98
C MET A 13 -3.26 -2.62 -15.85
N ALA A 14 -2.62 -1.52 -15.47
CA ALA A 14 -3.23 -0.21 -15.23
C ALA A 14 -4.43 -0.26 -14.27
N ALA A 15 -4.32 -1.03 -13.18
CA ALA A 15 -5.42 -1.28 -12.24
C ALA A 15 -5.86 -0.04 -11.41
N TRP A 16 -5.13 1.07 -11.51
CA TRP A 16 -5.48 2.35 -10.89
C TRP A 16 -6.57 3.13 -11.65
N ARG A 17 -6.95 2.69 -12.86
CA ARG A 17 -7.88 3.42 -13.75
C ARG A 17 -9.34 3.31 -13.30
N GLY A 18 -10.14 4.30 -13.69
CA GLY A 18 -11.60 4.32 -13.52
C GLY A 18 -12.02 4.36 -12.05
N GLY A 19 -11.73 5.46 -11.35
CA GLY A 19 -12.10 5.65 -9.93
C GLY A 19 -11.30 4.81 -8.91
N ARG A 20 -10.47 3.86 -9.34
CA ARG A 20 -9.74 2.91 -8.45
C ARG A 20 -8.37 3.38 -7.97
N VAL A 21 -8.07 4.67 -8.08
CA VAL A 21 -6.80 5.25 -7.61
C VAL A 21 -6.62 5.02 -6.11
N LEU A 22 -7.68 5.13 -5.30
CA LEU A 22 -7.59 4.84 -3.86
C LEU A 22 -7.32 3.36 -3.57
N THR A 23 -7.93 2.44 -4.33
CA THR A 23 -7.61 1.01 -4.24
C THR A 23 -6.13 0.75 -4.53
N TRP A 24 -5.59 1.45 -5.53
CA TRP A 24 -4.17 1.37 -5.88
C TRP A 24 -3.25 1.89 -4.77
N ILE A 25 -3.54 3.09 -4.24
CA ILE A 25 -2.76 3.71 -3.17
C ILE A 25 -2.76 2.84 -1.92
N THR A 26 -3.93 2.31 -1.51
CA THR A 26 -4.00 1.40 -0.36
C THR A 26 -3.19 0.13 -0.57
N GLY A 27 -3.10 -0.39 -1.81
CA GLY A 27 -2.21 -1.49 -2.17
C GLY A 27 -0.72 -1.14 -2.01
N MET A 28 -0.31 0.07 -2.44
CA MET A 28 1.05 0.57 -2.23
C MET A 28 1.39 0.71 -0.74
N VAL A 29 0.45 1.26 0.05
CA VAL A 29 0.60 1.38 1.50
C VAL A 29 0.74 0.00 2.15
N ALA A 30 -0.10 -0.98 1.75
CA ALA A 30 0.01 -2.35 2.23
C ALA A 30 1.38 -2.96 1.94
N PHE A 31 1.92 -2.69 0.75
CA PHE A 31 3.26 -3.14 0.37
C PHE A 31 4.35 -2.53 1.27
N VAL A 32 4.34 -1.21 1.49
CA VAL A 32 5.31 -0.54 2.37
C VAL A 32 5.20 -1.06 3.81
N VAL A 33 3.99 -1.17 4.36
CA VAL A 33 3.77 -1.70 5.71
C VAL A 33 4.32 -3.13 5.80
N SER A 34 4.12 -3.97 4.78
CA SER A 34 4.66 -5.34 4.79
C SER A 34 6.19 -5.39 4.84
N ILE A 35 6.87 -4.44 4.20
CA ILE A 35 8.35 -4.33 4.24
C ILE A 35 8.78 -3.97 5.67
N VAL A 36 8.14 -2.98 6.30
CA VAL A 36 8.45 -2.57 7.68
C VAL A 36 8.17 -3.71 8.67
N THR A 37 7.07 -4.45 8.49
CA THR A 37 6.77 -5.64 9.28
C THR A 37 7.87 -6.69 9.09
N ALA A 38 8.18 -7.09 7.85
CA ALA A 38 9.22 -8.08 7.61
C ALA A 38 10.59 -7.67 8.18
N PHE A 39 10.95 -6.40 8.05
CA PHE A 39 12.17 -5.83 8.60
C PHE A 39 12.23 -5.93 10.13
N THR A 40 11.20 -5.45 10.83
CA THR A 40 11.14 -5.53 12.30
C THR A 40 11.18 -6.97 12.81
N GLY A 41 10.52 -7.91 12.12
CA GLY A 41 10.57 -9.33 12.47
C GLY A 41 11.95 -9.96 12.25
N TYR A 42 12.67 -9.51 11.21
CA TYR A 42 14.04 -9.91 10.97
C TYR A 42 14.97 -9.47 12.11
N LEU A 43 14.80 -8.24 12.61
CA LEU A 43 15.59 -7.73 13.73
C LEU A 43 15.39 -8.53 15.03
N LEU A 44 14.21 -9.11 15.23
CA LEU A 44 13.91 -9.94 16.40
C LEU A 44 14.65 -11.30 16.42
N GLN A 45 15.28 -11.69 15.31
CA GLN A 45 16.07 -12.93 15.28
C GLN A 45 17.30 -12.88 16.19
N SER A 46 17.78 -11.68 16.52
CA SER A 46 18.92 -11.43 17.44
C SER A 46 20.25 -12.12 17.07
N ASN A 47 20.34 -12.72 15.88
CA ASN A 47 21.58 -13.28 15.34
C ASN A 47 22.54 -12.16 14.86
N PHE A 48 23.77 -12.53 14.54
CA PHE A 48 24.82 -11.57 14.17
C PHE A 48 24.41 -10.63 13.02
N ASP A 49 23.76 -11.17 11.99
CA ASP A 49 23.34 -10.36 10.83
C ASP A 49 22.21 -9.38 11.20
N SER A 50 21.23 -9.84 11.97
CA SER A 50 20.14 -8.97 12.44
C SER A 50 20.65 -7.80 13.30
N GLN A 51 21.68 -8.03 14.13
CA GLN A 51 22.30 -6.98 14.93
C GLN A 51 23.06 -5.98 14.05
N TRP A 52 23.84 -6.46 13.08
CA TRP A 52 24.55 -5.60 12.13
C TRP A 52 23.58 -4.71 11.35
N ILE A 53 22.49 -5.30 10.83
CA ILE A 53 21.45 -4.58 10.10
C ILE A 53 20.72 -3.58 11.01
N ALA A 54 20.44 -3.93 12.27
CA ALA A 54 19.80 -3.02 13.22
C ALA A 54 20.62 -1.74 13.43
N PHE A 55 21.94 -1.84 13.60
CA PHE A 55 22.78 -0.66 13.78
C PHE A 55 22.89 0.20 12.52
N GLN A 56 23.04 -0.42 11.35
CA GLN A 56 23.07 0.33 10.08
C GLN A 56 21.74 1.04 9.80
N ALA A 57 20.61 0.38 10.06
CA ALA A 57 19.29 0.98 9.92
C ALA A 57 19.06 2.11 10.93
N LYS A 58 19.52 1.94 12.18
CA LYS A 58 19.45 2.98 13.21
C LYS A 58 20.14 4.26 12.75
N ASP A 59 21.34 4.15 12.18
CA ASP A 59 22.10 5.31 11.71
C ASP A 59 21.36 6.03 10.57
N ALA A 60 20.82 5.28 9.60
CA ALA A 60 20.00 5.84 8.54
C ALA A 60 18.72 6.52 9.07
N LEU A 61 18.02 5.90 10.03
CA LEU A 61 16.79 6.43 10.63
C LEU A 61 17.06 7.68 11.47
N ASN A 62 18.20 7.75 12.16
CA ASN A 62 18.63 8.95 12.88
C ASN A 62 18.93 10.10 11.90
N ALA A 63 19.59 9.80 10.78
CA ALA A 63 19.93 10.82 9.77
C ALA A 63 18.68 11.50 9.15
N VAL A 64 17.57 10.77 9.02
CA VAL A 64 16.29 11.31 8.53
C VAL A 64 15.37 11.81 9.66
N GLY A 65 15.87 11.86 10.90
CA GLY A 65 15.17 12.44 12.06
C GLY A 65 14.11 11.54 12.71
N VAL A 66 13.99 10.28 12.31
CA VAL A 66 12.93 9.37 12.80
C VAL A 66 13.38 8.55 14.01
N GLY A 67 14.69 8.37 14.21
CA GLY A 67 15.24 7.46 15.22
C GLY A 67 14.98 7.85 16.68
N ALA A 68 14.53 9.08 16.95
CA ALA A 68 14.07 9.48 18.29
C ALA A 68 12.77 8.77 18.72
N TRP A 69 11.91 8.41 17.76
CA TRP A 69 10.63 7.74 18.01
C TRP A 69 10.63 6.27 17.64
N PHE A 70 11.53 5.85 16.74
CA PHE A 70 11.62 4.49 16.24
C PHE A 70 13.05 3.97 16.34
N ASN A 71 13.41 3.39 17.49
CA ASN A 71 14.74 2.85 17.74
C ASN A 71 14.78 1.35 17.39
N VAL A 72 15.31 1.05 16.22
CA VAL A 72 15.44 -0.32 15.70
C VAL A 72 16.46 -1.19 16.44
N ALA A 73 17.31 -0.59 17.28
CA ALA A 73 18.23 -1.31 18.15
C ALA A 73 17.63 -1.62 19.55
N ASP A 74 16.42 -1.12 19.85
CA ASP A 74 15.70 -1.45 21.08
C ASP A 74 14.80 -2.68 20.85
N LEU A 75 15.19 -3.82 21.44
CA LEU A 75 14.47 -5.07 21.30
C LEU A 75 13.04 -5.00 21.86
N GLY A 76 12.85 -4.33 23.01
CA GLY A 76 11.55 -4.23 23.65
C GLY A 76 10.58 -3.40 22.82
N GLN A 77 11.08 -2.28 22.28
CA GLN A 77 10.30 -1.45 21.36
C GLN A 77 9.94 -2.24 20.10
N ILE A 78 10.91 -2.82 19.40
CA ILE A 78 10.67 -3.52 18.13
C ILE A 78 9.78 -4.75 18.30
N LEU A 79 9.88 -5.45 19.43
CA LEU A 79 8.97 -6.56 19.76
C LEU A 79 7.51 -6.07 19.80
N MET A 80 7.24 -5.00 20.55
CA MET A 80 5.88 -4.46 20.66
C MET A 80 5.35 -3.96 19.32
N TRP A 81 6.17 -3.24 18.56
CA TRP A 81 5.81 -2.80 17.21
C TRP A 81 5.45 -3.98 16.31
N HIS A 82 6.25 -5.05 16.34
CA HIS A 82 6.10 -6.17 15.41
C HIS A 82 4.91 -7.09 15.72
N ILE A 83 4.58 -7.29 17.01
CA ILE A 83 3.49 -8.23 17.39
C ILE A 83 2.14 -7.54 17.59
N THR A 84 2.11 -6.22 17.84
CA THR A 84 0.85 -5.49 18.10
C THR A 84 0.55 -4.42 17.06
N LEU A 85 1.38 -3.39 16.95
CA LEU A 85 1.08 -2.18 16.17
C LEU A 85 1.08 -2.46 14.66
N LEU A 86 2.14 -3.09 14.15
CA LEU A 86 2.28 -3.37 12.72
C LEU A 86 1.26 -4.40 12.21
N PRO A 87 0.96 -5.51 12.92
CA PRO A 87 -0.11 -6.42 12.53
C PRO A 87 -1.48 -5.75 12.49
N LEU A 88 -1.77 -4.86 13.45
CA LEU A 88 -3.01 -4.07 13.44
C LEU A 88 -3.05 -3.13 12.23
N ALA A 89 -1.94 -2.44 11.93
CA ALA A 89 -1.84 -1.58 10.75
C ALA A 89 -2.07 -2.37 9.45
N VAL A 90 -1.47 -3.56 9.32
CA VAL A 90 -1.73 -4.47 8.19
C VAL A 90 -3.21 -4.83 8.10
N ALA A 91 -3.84 -5.23 9.22
CA ALA A 91 -5.24 -5.61 9.23
C ALA A 91 -6.16 -4.46 8.77
N VAL A 92 -5.92 -3.24 9.26
CA VAL A 92 -6.69 -2.04 8.87
C VAL A 92 -6.51 -1.73 7.38
N VAL A 93 -5.26 -1.69 6.90
CA VAL A 93 -4.99 -1.37 5.49
C VAL A 93 -5.57 -2.43 4.56
N VAL A 94 -5.45 -3.72 4.91
CA VAL A 94 -6.03 -4.83 4.13
C VAL A 94 -7.55 -4.75 4.13
N ALA A 95 -8.19 -4.48 5.27
CA ALA A 95 -9.63 -4.32 5.34
C ALA A 95 -10.12 -3.20 4.42
N LEU A 96 -9.49 -2.02 4.50
CA LEU A 96 -9.79 -0.88 3.63
C LEU A 96 -9.58 -1.23 2.15
N HIS A 97 -8.46 -1.88 1.83
CA HIS A 97 -8.15 -2.30 0.46
C HIS A 97 -9.21 -3.25 -0.10
N VAL A 98 -9.60 -4.28 0.67
CA VAL A 98 -10.63 -5.24 0.26
C VAL A 98 -11.99 -4.56 0.09
N VAL A 99 -12.38 -3.67 1.00
CA VAL A 99 -13.63 -2.89 0.86
C VAL A 99 -13.62 -2.08 -0.43
N LEU A 100 -12.53 -1.37 -0.74
CA LEU A 100 -12.41 -0.60 -1.97
C LEU A 100 -12.47 -1.47 -3.23
N VAL A 101 -11.82 -2.65 -3.21
CA VAL A 101 -11.92 -3.65 -4.29
C VAL A 101 -13.36 -4.15 -4.46
N ARG A 102 -14.07 -4.39 -3.35
CA ARG A 102 -15.47 -4.85 -3.38
C ARG A 102 -16.42 -3.78 -3.89
N MET A 103 -16.17 -2.50 -3.59
CA MET A 103 -16.99 -1.38 -4.05
C MET A 103 -16.78 -1.08 -5.53
N HIS A 104 -15.54 -1.11 -6.02
CA HIS A 104 -15.22 -0.67 -7.38
C HIS A 104 -15.02 -1.83 -8.38
N GLY A 105 -14.95 -3.07 -7.90
CA GLY A 105 -14.64 -4.24 -8.71
C GLY A 105 -13.17 -4.28 -9.17
N VAL A 106 -12.85 -5.32 -9.95
CA VAL A 106 -11.54 -5.49 -10.58
C VAL A 106 -11.58 -4.86 -11.97
N VAL A 107 -10.54 -4.08 -12.31
CA VAL A 107 -10.41 -3.46 -13.64
C VAL A 107 -10.42 -4.54 -14.72
N PRO A 108 -11.21 -4.38 -15.80
CA PRO A 108 -11.15 -5.30 -16.94
C PRO A 108 -9.78 -5.21 -17.65
N PRO A 109 -9.42 -6.22 -18.45
CA PRO A 109 -8.30 -6.11 -19.38
C PRO A 109 -8.44 -4.88 -20.28
N LEU A 110 -7.31 -4.35 -20.75
CA LEU A 110 -7.28 -3.11 -21.56
C LEU A 110 -8.15 -3.21 -22.83
N GLU A 111 -8.18 -4.37 -23.48
CA GLU A 111 -9.01 -4.64 -24.67
C GLU A 111 -10.52 -4.60 -24.37
N ALA A 112 -10.91 -4.83 -23.12
CA ALA A 112 -12.29 -4.82 -22.67
C ALA A 112 -12.65 -3.53 -21.90
N ALA A 113 -11.83 -2.48 -21.98
CA ALA A 113 -12.04 -1.24 -21.23
C ALA A 113 -13.39 -0.57 -21.53
N GLU A 114 -13.88 -0.66 -22.76
CA GLU A 114 -15.18 -0.10 -23.18
C GLU A 114 -16.37 -0.75 -22.47
N SER A 115 -16.20 -1.96 -21.92
CA SER A 115 -17.27 -2.67 -21.19
C SER A 115 -17.52 -2.11 -19.79
N ASP A 116 -16.57 -1.36 -19.21
CA ASP A 116 -16.63 -0.88 -17.83
C ASP A 116 -17.18 0.55 -17.73
N ALA A 117 -18.28 0.70 -17.00
CA ALA A 117 -18.95 1.98 -16.77
C ALA A 117 -18.04 3.01 -16.07
N GLN A 118 -17.13 2.58 -15.20
CA GLN A 118 -16.20 3.48 -14.49
C GLN A 118 -15.10 4.02 -15.41
N LEU A 119 -14.86 3.36 -16.55
CA LEU A 119 -13.93 3.83 -17.59
C LEU A 119 -14.64 4.66 -18.67
N ARG A 120 -15.95 4.47 -18.86
CA ARG A 120 -16.76 5.21 -19.83
C ARG A 120 -17.17 6.63 -19.39
N SER A 121 -17.06 6.97 -18.11
CA SER A 121 -17.52 8.26 -17.61
C SER A 121 -16.84 9.43 -18.36
N PRO A 122 -17.60 10.23 -19.13
CA PRO A 122 -17.08 11.43 -19.76
C PRO A 122 -16.75 12.45 -18.67
N ALA A 123 -15.67 13.22 -18.84
CA ALA A 123 -15.63 14.53 -18.20
C ALA A 123 -16.93 15.28 -18.54
N PRO A 124 -17.49 16.13 -17.65
CA PRO A 124 -18.71 16.87 -17.94
C PRO A 124 -18.62 17.50 -19.33
N ASN A 125 -19.50 17.10 -20.24
CA ASN A 125 -19.55 17.66 -21.58
C ASN A 125 -20.43 18.91 -21.52
N PRO A 126 -19.86 20.14 -21.58
CA PRO A 126 -20.67 21.36 -21.52
C PRO A 126 -21.66 21.49 -22.67
N ALA A 127 -21.56 20.68 -23.73
CA ALA A 127 -22.50 20.69 -24.84
C ALA A 127 -23.86 20.05 -24.50
N THR A 128 -23.89 18.96 -23.71
CA THR A 128 -25.13 18.23 -23.41
C THR A 128 -25.91 18.81 -22.23
N ASP A 129 -25.26 19.54 -21.33
CA ASP A 129 -25.91 20.20 -20.17
C ASP A 129 -26.73 21.44 -20.57
N SER A 130 -26.58 21.91 -21.82
CA SER A 130 -27.29 23.10 -22.33
C SER A 130 -28.63 22.79 -23.00
N GLU A 131 -28.82 21.56 -23.48
CA GLU A 131 -30.06 21.13 -24.13
C GLU A 131 -31.14 20.68 -23.13
N ASP A 132 -30.74 20.18 -21.96
CA ASP A 132 -31.67 19.72 -20.91
C ASP A 132 -32.24 20.87 -20.04
N LYS A 133 -31.87 22.12 -20.36
CA LYS A 133 -32.24 23.34 -19.62
C LYS A 133 -33.16 24.30 -20.38
N LYS A 134 -33.76 23.88 -21.49
CA LYS A 134 -34.76 24.65 -22.26
C LYS A 134 -35.98 23.80 -22.58
#